data_AF-A0A533TWV8-F1
#
_entry.id   AF-A0A533TWV8-F1
#
_cell.length_a   1.000
_cell.length_b   1.000
_cell.length_c   1.000
_cell.angle_alpha   90.00
_cell.angle_beta   90.00
_cell.angle_gamma   90.00
#
_symmetry.space_group_name_H-M   'P 1'
#
loop_
_entity.id
_entity.type
_entity.pdbx_description
1 polymer ?
#
loop_
_entity_poly.entity_id
_entity_poly.type
_entity_poly.pdbx_seq_one_letter_code
_entity_poly.pdbx_strand_id
1 'polypeptide(L)' 'MKKLFLIIFLGTFFNATANAAPNTVLIAVFDHSRLTAATQCIRCHKSNQPDDDRHRQTKENCSTCHSTDRWKPVINNATQ' A
#
# COMPACT_ATOMS: atom_id res chain seq x y z
N MET A 1 -65.00 8.95 -0.66
CA MET A 1 -65.15 7.67 0.07
C MET A 1 -63.92 6.82 -0.19
N LYS A 2 -63.32 6.30 0.89
CA LYS A 2 -62.28 5.26 0.96
C LYS A 2 -62.23 4.42 -0.33
N LYS A 3 -61.06 4.16 -0.91
CA LYS A 3 -60.18 3.10 -0.40
C LYS A 3 -58.72 3.37 -0.75
N LEU A 4 -58.00 3.77 0.28
CA LEU A 4 -56.59 3.51 0.51
C LEU A 4 -56.39 1.98 0.54
N PHE A 5 -55.67 1.42 -0.43
CA PHE A 5 -55.08 0.07 -0.30
C PHE A 5 -53.56 0.19 -0.34
N LEU A 6 -53.04 0.17 0.87
CA LEU A 6 -51.68 -0.13 1.26
C LEU A 6 -51.25 -1.48 0.66
N ILE A 7 -50.27 -1.48 -0.24
CA ILE A 7 -49.49 -2.68 -0.57
C ILE A 7 -48.02 -2.34 -0.32
N ILE A 8 -47.58 -2.77 0.86
CA ILE A 8 -46.19 -2.83 1.28
C ILE A 8 -45.62 -4.11 0.66
N PHE A 9 -44.81 -3.99 -0.39
CA PHE A 9 -43.83 -5.00 -0.80
C PHE A 9 -42.50 -4.25 -0.87
N LEU A 10 -41.66 -4.26 0.19
CA LEU A 10 -40.63 -5.29 0.37
C LEU A 10 -40.02 -5.69 -0.98
N GLY A 11 -39.13 -4.84 -1.49
CA GLY A 11 -38.47 -5.06 -2.76
C GLY A 11 -37.38 -4.02 -2.99
N THR A 12 -36.35 -4.06 -2.15
CA THR A 12 -35.07 -3.43 -2.42
C THR A 12 -34.51 -3.99 -3.73
N PHE A 13 -34.79 -3.35 -4.86
CA PHE A 13 -34.04 -3.58 -6.08
C PHE A 13 -32.78 -2.71 -6.03
N PHE A 14 -31.86 -3.05 -5.13
CA PHE A 14 -30.45 -2.73 -5.34
C PHE A 14 -30.03 -3.50 -6.59
N ASN A 15 -30.01 -2.83 -7.73
CA ASN A 15 -29.38 -3.35 -8.94
C ASN A 15 -27.85 -3.30 -8.71
N ALA A 16 -27.34 -4.29 -7.98
CA ALA A 16 -25.93 -4.51 -7.85
C ALA A 16 -25.43 -5.12 -9.17
N THR A 17 -25.13 -4.28 -10.16
CA THR A 17 -24.09 -4.63 -11.13
C THR A 17 -22.75 -4.50 -10.40
N ALA A 18 -22.51 -5.40 -9.45
CA ALA A 18 -21.18 -5.69 -8.98
C ALA A 18 -20.48 -6.39 -10.16
N ASN A 19 -19.82 -5.59 -11.00
CA ASN A 19 -18.79 -6.11 -11.87
C ASN A 19 -17.74 -6.74 -10.95
N ALA A 20 -17.81 -8.04 -10.76
CA ALA A 20 -16.75 -8.81 -10.13
C ALA A 20 -15.49 -8.55 -10.96
N ALA A 21 -14.59 -7.72 -10.43
CA ALA A 21 -13.29 -7.52 -11.04
C ALA A 21 -12.60 -8.89 -11.13
N PRO A 22 -12.06 -9.28 -12.29
CA PRO A 22 -11.41 -10.56 -12.44
C PRO A 22 -10.18 -10.59 -11.55
N ASN A 23 -10.14 -11.52 -10.60
CA ASN A 23 -8.95 -12.07 -9.95
C ASN A 23 -7.71 -11.13 -9.81
N THR A 24 -7.92 -9.90 -9.34
CA THR A 24 -6.82 -8.98 -9.08
C THR A 24 -6.02 -9.49 -7.89
N VAL A 25 -4.86 -10.10 -8.18
CA VAL A 25 -3.83 -10.29 -7.16
C VAL A 25 -3.56 -8.93 -6.54
N LEU A 26 -3.86 -8.76 -5.25
CA LEU A 26 -3.56 -7.54 -4.52
C LEU A 26 -2.04 -7.50 -4.29
N ILE A 27 -1.33 -6.95 -5.27
CA ILE A 27 0.08 -6.63 -5.11
C ILE A 27 0.16 -5.43 -4.17
N ALA A 28 0.73 -5.64 -2.99
CA ALA A 28 1.06 -4.53 -2.11
C ALA A 28 2.36 -3.88 -2.63
N VAL A 29 2.29 -2.57 -2.84
CA VAL A 29 3.41 -1.73 -3.25
C VAL A 29 3.77 -0.83 -2.08
N PHE A 30 5.01 -0.87 -1.64
CA PHE A 30 5.49 0.07 -0.64
C PHE A 30 5.85 1.42 -1.28
N ASP A 31 5.16 2.48 -0.84
CA ASP A 31 5.32 3.84 -1.34
C ASP A 31 6.16 4.69 -0.35
N HIS A 32 7.42 4.95 -0.72
CA HIS A 32 8.35 5.75 0.07
C HIS A 32 7.96 7.24 0.17
N SER A 33 7.07 7.75 -0.71
CA SER A 33 6.65 9.16 -0.67
C SER A 33 5.86 9.52 0.60
N ARG A 34 5.39 8.50 1.32
CA ARG A 34 4.66 8.64 2.59
C ARG A 34 5.57 8.77 3.80
N LEU A 35 6.89 8.63 3.62
CA LEU A 35 7.87 8.78 4.69
C LEU A 35 8.30 10.24 4.84
N THR A 36 8.63 10.64 6.06
CA THR A 36 9.19 11.96 6.32
C THR A 36 10.71 11.93 6.22
N ALA A 37 11.33 13.10 6.03
CA ALA A 37 12.79 13.23 6.02
C ALA A 37 13.46 12.76 7.34
N ALA A 38 12.72 12.70 8.45
CA ALA A 38 13.20 12.17 9.72
C ALA A 38 13.24 10.64 9.78
N THR A 39 12.66 9.95 8.79
CA THR A 39 12.62 8.48 8.75
C THR A 39 14.01 7.94 8.45
N GLN A 40 14.52 7.07 9.33
CA GLN A 40 15.81 6.43 9.17
C GLN A 40 15.69 5.19 8.29
N CYS A 41 16.34 5.18 7.12
CA CYS A 41 16.23 4.11 6.12
C CYS A 41 16.64 2.74 6.69
N ILE A 42 17.63 2.74 7.59
CA ILE A 42 18.18 1.53 8.21
C ILE A 42 17.15 0.75 9.05
N ARG A 43 16.04 1.39 9.47
CA ARG A 43 14.98 0.71 10.24
C ARG A 43 14.30 -0.40 9.44
N CYS A 44 14.30 -0.30 8.12
CA CYS A 44 13.73 -1.30 7.20
C CYS A 44 14.82 -1.99 6.36
N HIS A 45 15.83 -1.24 5.91
CA HIS A 45 16.86 -1.71 5.00
C HIS A 45 18.15 -2.20 5.68
N LYS A 46 18.07 -2.67 6.93
CA LYS A 46 19.24 -3.16 7.68
C LYS A 46 20.00 -4.26 6.94
N SER A 47 19.28 -5.19 6.32
CA SER A 47 19.88 -6.29 5.55
C SER A 47 20.49 -5.85 4.22
N ASN A 48 20.20 -4.63 3.76
CA ASN A 48 20.78 -4.07 2.53
C ASN A 48 22.05 -3.26 2.80
N GLN A 49 22.39 -2.98 4.06
CA GLN A 49 23.62 -2.26 4.40
C GLN A 49 24.84 -3.09 3.98
N PRO A 50 25.71 -2.58 3.09
CA PRO A 50 26.92 -3.29 2.72
C PRO A 50 27.85 -3.49 3.92
N ASP A 51 28.51 -4.64 3.96
CA ASP A 51 29.50 -4.95 5.00
C ASP A 51 30.89 -4.42 4.61
N ASP A 52 31.01 -3.10 4.47
CA ASP A 52 32.27 -2.41 4.20
C ASP A 52 32.59 -1.34 5.25
N ASP A 53 33.85 -0.89 5.28
CA ASP A 53 34.30 0.09 6.27
C ASP A 53 33.53 1.42 6.21
N ARG A 54 33.13 1.84 5.01
CA ARG A 54 32.47 3.12 4.77
C ARG A 54 31.08 3.13 5.43
N HIS A 55 30.32 2.06 5.22
CA HIS A 55 28.98 1.89 5.78
C HIS A 55 29.00 1.52 7.27
N ARG A 56 30.06 0.86 7.76
CA ARG A 56 30.22 0.56 9.20
C ARG A 56 30.58 1.78 10.04
N GLN A 57 31.31 2.73 9.48
CA GLN A 57 31.80 3.91 10.21
C GLN A 57 30.81 5.08 10.17
N THR A 58 29.96 5.16 9.15
CA THR A 58 28.98 6.25 9.03
C THR A 58 27.90 6.16 10.11
N LYS A 59 27.51 7.32 10.65
CA LYS A 59 26.36 7.49 11.56
C LYS A 59 25.24 8.30 10.91
N GLU A 60 25.45 8.77 9.68
CA GLU A 60 24.49 9.56 8.92
C GLU A 60 23.35 8.68 8.39
N ASN A 61 22.21 9.30 8.11
CA ASN A 61 21.13 8.61 7.41
C ASN A 61 21.58 8.24 5.98
N CYS A 62 21.04 7.15 5.44
CA CYS A 62 21.38 6.68 4.10
C CYS A 62 21.07 7.74 3.02
N SER A 63 20.03 8.55 3.24
CA SER A 63 19.60 9.63 2.34
C SER A 63 20.63 10.75 2.16
N THR A 64 21.62 10.86 3.06
CA THR A 64 22.72 11.84 2.93
C THR A 64 23.59 11.55 1.70
N CYS A 65 23.73 10.28 1.30
CA CYS A 65 24.54 9.87 0.15
C CYS A 65 23.71 9.21 -0.97
N HIS A 66 22.58 8.61 -0.64
CA HIS A 66 21.76 7.83 -1.58
C HIS A 66 20.41 8.49 -1.84
N SER A 67 20.13 8.76 -3.11
CA SER A 67 18.79 9.18 -3.58
C SER A 67 17.87 7.96 -3.77
N THR A 68 16.56 8.17 -3.63
CA THR A 68 15.49 7.21 -3.89
C THR A 68 14.98 7.24 -5.34
N ASP A 69 15.46 8.15 -6.19
CA ASP A 69 14.93 8.40 -7.54
C ASP A 69 14.97 7.18 -8.47
N ARG A 70 15.83 6.19 -8.17
CA ARG A 70 15.99 4.96 -8.97
C ARG A 70 15.61 3.69 -8.23
N TRP A 71 14.95 3.79 -7.09
CA TRP A 71 14.55 2.60 -6.33
C TRP A 71 13.38 1.92 -7.03
N LYS A 72 13.48 0.60 -7.22
CA LYS A 72 12.36 -0.19 -7.74
C LYS A 72 11.30 -0.34 -6.65
N PRO A 73 10.01 -0.33 -7.00
CA PRO A 73 8.95 -0.62 -6.05
C PRO A 73 9.18 -1.99 -5.40
N VAL A 74 9.06 -2.05 -4.06
CA VAL A 74 8.99 -3.33 -3.37
C VAL A 74 7.59 -3.88 -3.61
N ILE A 75 7.52 -4.96 -4.36
CA ILE A 75 6.31 -5.72 -4.65
C ILE A 75 6.34 -6.98 -3.79
N ASN A 76 5.63 -6.95 -2.66
CA ASN A 76 5.37 -8.18 -1.91
C ASN A 76 4.13 -8.85 -2.51
N ASN A 77 4.31 -10.05 -3.07
CA ASN A 77 3.18 -10.85 -3.48
C ASN A 77 2.44 -11.26 -2.21
N ALA A 78 1.21 -10.76 -2.03
CA ALA A 78 0.36 -11.13 -0.90
C ALA A 78 -0.22 -12.54 -1.13
N THR A 79 0.64 -13.54 -1.20
CA THR A 79 0.29 -14.94 -1.00
C THR A 79 0.87 -15.33 0.35
N GLN A 80 0.03 -15.21 1.39
CA GLN A 80 0.10 -16.08 2.55
C GLN A 80 -0.79 -17.28 2.25
#